data_AF-A0A1B9MYB0-F1
#
_entry.id   AF-A0A1B9MYB0-F1
#
_cell.length_a   1.000
_cell.length_b   1.000
_cell.length_c   1.000
_cell.angle_alpha   90.00
_cell.angle_beta   90.00
_cell.angle_gamma   90.00
#
_symmetry.space_group_name_H-M   'P 1'
#
loop_
_entity.id
_entity.type
_entity.pdbx_description
1 polymer ?
#
loop_
_entity_poly.entity_id
_entity_poly.type
_entity_poly.pdbx_seq_one_letter_code
_entity_poly.pdbx_strand_id
1 'polypeptide(L)' 'MAQTESRKRAIKKQMQKRVGQPRMPGAYISDNENALLIEMGELYGSKKAAIFAGLLLLKKFHSDKNKKR' A
#
# COMPACT_ATOMS: atom_id res chain seq x y z
N MET A 1 26.58 10.97 17.41
CA MET A 1 26.39 12.44 17.50
C MET A 1 25.03 12.73 18.12
N ALA A 2 24.97 13.43 19.25
CA ALA A 2 23.71 13.78 19.91
C ALA A 2 22.92 14.80 19.07
N GLN A 3 21.61 14.61 18.90
CA GLN A 3 20.78 15.59 18.22
C GLN A 3 20.61 16.86 19.06
N THR A 4 20.94 18.02 18.48
CA THR A 4 20.77 19.33 19.10
C THR A 4 19.31 19.68 19.31
N GLU A 5 19.00 20.43 20.38
CA GLU A 5 17.66 20.91 20.73
C GLU A 5 16.97 21.66 19.56
N SER A 6 17.74 22.43 18.80
CA SER A 6 17.27 23.12 17.59
C SER A 6 16.76 22.15 16.52
N ARG A 7 17.44 21.02 16.33
CA ARG A 7 17.04 19.97 15.38
C ARG A 7 15.73 19.30 15.80
N LYS A 8 15.55 19.02 17.10
CA LYS A 8 14.30 18.45 17.64
C LYS A 8 13.10 19.39 17.40
N ARG A 9 13.27 20.70 17.66
CA ARG A 9 12.22 21.71 17.43
C ARG A 9 11.84 21.83 15.95
N ALA A 10 12.83 21.80 15.05
CA ALA A 10 12.60 21.83 13.61
C ALA A 10 11.79 20.61 13.12
N ILE A 11 12.14 19.40 13.58
CA ILE A 11 11.41 18.16 13.25
C ILE A 11 9.97 18.23 13.76
N LYS A 12 9.77 18.66 15.02
CA LYS A 12 8.43 18.78 15.62
C LYS A 12 7.54 19.76 14.84
N LYS A 13 8.09 20.90 14.42
CA LYS A 13 7.39 21.90 13.59
C LYS A 13 7.05 21.34 12.20
N GLN A 14 7.95 20.57 11.59
CA GLN A 14 7.71 19.91 10.30
C GLN A 14 6.63 18.83 10.39
N MET A 15 6.61 18.03 11.47
CA MET A 15 5.59 17.02 11.71
C MET A 15 4.22 17.63 11.93
N GLN A 16 4.12 18.72 12.71
CA GLN A 16 2.87 19.45 12.92
C GLN A 16 2.27 19.99 11.60
N LYS A 17 3.12 20.51 10.69
CA LYS A 17 2.66 20.96 9.36
C LYS A 17 2.12 19.83 8.47
N ARG A 18 2.52 18.58 8.73
CA ARG A 18 2.06 17.41 7.96
C ARG A 18 0.81 16.75 8.54
N VAL A 19 0.33 17.20 9.71
CA VAL A 19 -0.93 16.70 10.28
C VAL A 19 -2.09 17.13 9.38
N GLY A 20 -2.90 16.16 8.94
CA GLY A 20 -4.04 16.41 8.05
C GLY A 20 -3.69 16.57 6.55
N GLN A 21 -2.41 16.60 6.19
CA GLN A 21 -1.98 16.58 4.79
C GLN A 21 -2.07 15.14 4.24
N PRO A 22 -2.52 14.94 2.99
CA PRO A 22 -2.44 13.65 2.32
C PRO A 22 -1.00 13.15 2.36
N ARG A 23 -0.80 12.00 2.99
CA ARG A 23 0.52 11.35 2.96
C ARG A 23 0.70 10.77 1.58
N MET A 24 1.85 11.05 0.96
CA MET A 24 2.25 10.28 -0.20
C MET A 24 2.30 8.80 0.20
N PRO A 25 1.73 7.89 -0.60
CA PRO A 25 1.81 6.47 -0.31
C PRO A 25 3.29 6.09 -0.17
N GLY A 26 3.61 5.34 0.89
CA GLY A 26 4.99 4.97 1.21
C GLY A 26 5.67 4.08 0.17
N ALA A 27 4.88 3.50 -0.74
CA ALA A 27 5.34 2.78 -1.91
C ALA A 27 4.39 3.07 -3.08
N TYR A 28 4.98 3.34 -4.24
CA TYR A 28 4.28 3.32 -5.52
C TYR A 28 4.35 1.91 -6.07
N ILE A 29 3.30 1.47 -6.75
CA ILE A 29 3.39 0.29 -7.60
C ILE A 29 4.33 0.60 -8.75
N SER A 30 5.17 -0.37 -9.10
CA SER A 30 6.01 -0.33 -10.30
C SER A 30 5.15 -0.28 -11.57
N ASP A 31 5.76 0.12 -12.68
CA ASP A 31 5.06 0.18 -13.97
C ASP A 31 4.51 -1.20 -14.38
N ASN A 32 5.25 -2.27 -14.09
CA ASN A 32 4.83 -3.64 -14.35
C ASN A 32 3.61 -4.04 -13.50
N GLU A 33 3.61 -3.70 -12.22
CA GLU A 33 2.46 -3.95 -11.34
C GLU A 33 1.23 -3.15 -11.77
N ASN A 34 1.42 -1.90 -12.24
CA ASN A 34 0.31 -1.10 -12.76
C ASN A 34 -0.22 -1.64 -14.09
N ALA A 35 0.65 -2.10 -14.99
CA ALA A 35 0.25 -2.74 -16.25
C ALA A 35 -0.62 -3.98 -16.00
N LEU A 36 -0.18 -4.86 -15.09
CA LEU A 36 -0.97 -6.00 -14.65
C LEU A 36 -2.33 -5.57 -14.05
N LEU A 37 -2.33 -4.52 -13.22
CA LEU A 37 -3.55 -4.02 -12.59
C LEU A 37 -4.54 -3.44 -13.61
N ILE A 38 -4.04 -2.83 -14.68
CA ILE A 38 -4.85 -2.31 -15.79
C ILE A 38 -5.48 -3.48 -16.55
N GLU A 39 -4.67 -4.46 -16.97
CA GLU A 39 -5.15 -5.65 -17.71
C GLU A 39 -6.21 -6.41 -16.91
N MET A 40 -5.94 -6.69 -15.63
CA MET A 40 -6.94 -7.33 -14.77
C MET A 40 -8.15 -6.42 -14.52
N GLY A 41 -7.94 -5.10 -14.46
CA GLY A 41 -9.01 -4.12 -14.32
C GLY A 41 -9.99 -4.14 -15.49
N GLU A 42 -9.51 -4.34 -16.71
CA GLU A 42 -10.34 -4.48 -17.91
C GLU A 42 -11.18 -5.77 -17.86
N LEU A 43 -10.58 -6.88 -17.43
CA LEU A 43 -11.28 -8.17 -17.31
C LEU A 43 -12.35 -8.19 -16.21
N TYR A 44 -12.08 -7.54 -15.07
CA TYR A 44 -12.98 -7.53 -13.90
C TYR A 44 -13.82 -6.25 -13.80
N GLY A 45 -13.79 -5.39 -14.82
CA GLY A 45 -14.53 -4.14 -14.92
C GLY A 45 -13.98 -2.96 -14.11
N SER A 46 -13.14 -3.20 -13.10
CA SER A 46 -12.37 -2.15 -12.43
C SER A 46 -11.12 -2.70 -11.73
N LYS A 47 -10.11 -1.84 -11.56
CA LYS A 47 -8.91 -2.14 -10.76
C LYS A 47 -9.28 -2.63 -9.35
N LYS A 48 -10.30 -2.03 -8.72
CA LYS A 48 -10.76 -2.42 -7.38
C LYS A 48 -11.33 -3.84 -7.39
N ALA A 49 -12.18 -4.18 -8.37
CA ALA A 49 -12.77 -5.50 -8.49
C ALA A 49 -11.69 -6.58 -8.72
N ALA A 50 -10.71 -6.30 -9.58
CA ALA A 50 -9.56 -7.17 -9.83
C ALA A 50 -8.76 -7.47 -8.55
N ILE A 51 -8.45 -6.43 -7.75
CA ILE A 51 -7.73 -6.59 -6.47
C ILE A 51 -8.52 -7.51 -5.53
N PHE A 52 -9.81 -7.27 -5.36
CA PHE A 52 -10.63 -8.08 -4.44
C PHE A 52 -10.81 -9.53 -4.93
N ALA A 53 -10.94 -9.75 -6.23
CA ALA A 53 -10.97 -11.09 -6.80
C ALA A 53 -9.67 -11.86 -6.53
N GLY A 54 -8.51 -11.21 -6.73
CA GLY A 54 -7.20 -11.78 -6.41
C GLY A 54 -7.04 -12.11 -4.91
N LEU A 55 -7.46 -11.19 -4.02
CA LEU A 55 -7.43 -11.42 -2.57
C LEU A 55 -8.31 -12.60 -2.13
N LEU A 56 -9.51 -12.75 -2.72
CA LEU A 56 -10.39 -13.90 -2.45
C LEU A 56 -9.75 -15.21 -2.90
N LEU A 57 -9.06 -15.20 -4.04
CA LEU A 57 -8.37 -16.37 -4.57
C LEU A 57 -7.19 -16.76 -3.67
N LEU A 58 -6.37 -15.80 -3.24
CA LEU A 58 -5.29 -16.02 -2.27
C LEU A 58 -5.82 -16.57 -0.94
N LYS A 59 -6.95 -16.04 -0.43
CA LYS A 59 -7.59 -16.54 0.79
C LYS A 59 -7.96 -18.02 0.66
N LYS A 60 -8.58 -18.42 -0.46
CA LYS A 60 -8.92 -19.83 -0.74
C LYS A 60 -7.67 -20.72 -0.75
N PHE A 61 -6.63 -20.30 -1.47
CA PHE A 61 -5.35 -21.03 -1.53
C PHE A 61 -4.73 -21.27 -0.14
N HIS A 62 -4.75 -20.26 0.73
CA HIS A 62 -4.22 -20.40 2.09
C HIS A 62 -5.13 -21.23 3.00
N SER A 63 -6.46 -21.11 2.89
CA SER A 63 -7.40 -21.95 3.63
C SER A 63 -7.27 -23.43 3.25
N ASP A 64 -7.08 -23.75 1.97
CA ASP A 64 -6.91 -25.14 1.50
C ASP A 64 -5.56 -25.73 1.91
N LYS A 65 -4.50 -24.92 1.95
CA LYS A 65 -3.19 -25.36 2.50
C LYS A 65 -3.25 -25.66 3.99
N ASN A 66 -4.03 -24.88 4.77
CA ASN A 66 -4.21 -25.14 6.19
C ASN A 66 -5.13 -26.33 6.48
N LYS A 67 -6.01 -26.72 5.55
CA LYS A 67 -6.89 -27.88 5.69
C LYS A 67 -6.21 -29.23 5.39
N LYS A 68 -5.09 -29.20 4.66
CA LYS A 68 -4.27 -30.37 4.31
C LYS A 68 -3.09 -30.62 5.27
N ARG A 69 -2.94 -29.77 6.29
CA ARG A 69 -2.00 -29.93 7.40
C ARG A 69 -2.75 -30.43 8.63
#